data_AF-G2Y349-F1
#
_entry.id   AF-G2Y349-F1
#
_cell.length_a   1.000
_cell.length_b   1.000
_cell.length_c   1.000
_cell.angle_alpha   90.00
_cell.angle_beta   90.00
_cell.angle_gamma   90.00
#
_symmetry.space_group_name_H-M   'P 1'
#
loop_
_entity.id
_entity.type
_entity.pdbx_description
1 polymer ?
#
loop_
_entity_poly.entity_id
_entity_poly.type
_entity_poly.pdbx_seq_one_letter_code
_entity_poly.pdbx_strand_id
1 'polypeptide(L)'
;MALKRSEEETTVSTKWGPVVIFNGTNYPYFKNSVVMALAAAGALGFLDNTEAVVAVPAETDSDIQWQIYQSYIKRKGYAISILNSAINHIQRAAIFELIIAGDIKRSWDKLAEMDQAKHPLFVANVRRSFHRETFDPNKQTIRQFTDILLNYQIMVSTSKSGITDTELRSVLLQKLPETGIWRSSKNFAVDNELSLEKTIQHLVISASSLILKSITNNGGAVDTIDKKNNNRDDQIDRFDGGSRKKSII
;
A
#
# COMPACT_ATOMS: atom_id res chain seq x y z
N MET A 1 21.87 -14.34 3.21
CA MET A 1 21.66 -13.12 2.38
C MET A 1 20.36 -12.49 2.83
N ALA A 2 20.45 -11.35 3.52
CA ALA A 2 19.26 -10.58 3.90
C ALA A 2 18.63 -10.02 2.63
N LEU A 3 17.33 -10.25 2.41
CA LEU A 3 16.58 -9.51 1.42
C LEU A 3 16.69 -8.04 1.83
N LYS A 4 17.27 -7.23 0.96
CA LYS A 4 17.33 -5.77 1.11
C LYS A 4 15.92 -5.29 1.43
N ARG A 5 15.80 -4.45 2.46
CA ARG A 5 14.61 -3.67 2.84
C ARG A 5 13.86 -3.29 1.55
N SER A 6 12.56 -3.64 1.47
CA SER A 6 11.65 -3.31 0.36
C SER A 6 12.06 -1.96 -0.24
N GLU A 7 12.78 -1.98 -1.36
CA GLU A 7 13.04 -0.74 -2.10
C GLU A 7 11.63 -0.23 -2.46
N GLU A 8 11.31 1.00 -2.05
CA GLU A 8 10.04 1.62 -2.44
C GLU A 8 9.87 1.41 -3.94
N GLU A 9 8.70 0.92 -4.34
CA GLU A 9 8.39 0.67 -5.74
C GLU A 9 8.73 1.92 -6.54
N THR A 10 9.66 1.80 -7.48
CA THR A 10 10.02 2.95 -8.30
C THR A 10 8.84 3.22 -9.22
N THR A 11 8.22 4.39 -9.06
CA THR A 11 7.07 4.81 -9.87
C THR A 11 7.44 5.90 -10.85
N VAL A 12 6.73 5.94 -11.97
CA VAL A 12 6.68 7.08 -12.88
C VAL A 12 5.32 7.77 -12.76
N SER A 13 5.32 9.10 -12.68
CA SER A 13 4.07 9.86 -12.69
C SER A 13 3.57 10.03 -14.12
N THR A 14 2.37 9.56 -14.41
CA THR A 14 1.67 9.81 -15.67
C THR A 14 0.54 10.81 -15.46
N LYS A 15 -0.09 11.26 -16.55
CA LYS A 15 -1.31 12.07 -16.49
C LYS A 15 -2.46 11.36 -15.74
N TRP A 16 -2.46 10.03 -15.70
CA TRP A 16 -3.53 9.20 -15.15
C TRP A 16 -3.20 8.60 -13.79
N GLY A 17 -2.11 9.05 -13.16
CA GLY A 17 -1.65 8.58 -11.86
C GLY A 17 -0.25 7.95 -11.89
N PRO A 18 0.25 7.53 -10.72
CA PRO A 18 1.53 6.84 -10.62
C PRO A 18 1.43 5.44 -11.23
N VAL A 19 2.44 5.08 -12.02
CA VAL A 19 2.59 3.73 -12.58
C VAL A 19 3.90 3.15 -12.07
N VAL A 20 3.84 1.94 -11.53
CA VAL A 20 5.02 1.23 -11.02
C VAL A 20 5.89 0.83 -12.20
N ILE A 21 7.21 1.05 -12.11
CA ILE A 21 8.15 0.63 -13.15
C ILE A 21 8.40 -0.86 -13.01
N PHE A 22 8.25 -1.59 -14.12
CA PHE A 22 8.42 -3.03 -14.13
C PHE A 22 9.91 -3.43 -14.02
N ASN A 23 10.25 -4.26 -13.03
CA ASN A 23 11.61 -4.75 -12.80
C ASN A 23 11.75 -6.28 -12.96
N GLY A 24 10.70 -6.97 -13.42
CA GLY A 24 10.66 -8.43 -13.57
C GLY A 24 10.15 -9.17 -12.32
N THR A 25 10.41 -8.66 -11.12
CA THR A 25 10.01 -9.29 -9.84
C THR A 25 8.70 -8.74 -9.27
N ASN A 26 8.30 -7.54 -9.70
CA ASN A 26 7.15 -6.80 -9.20
C ASN A 26 5.96 -6.80 -10.17
N TYR A 27 5.84 -7.82 -11.04
CA TYR A 27 4.80 -7.84 -12.07
C TYR A 27 3.38 -7.60 -11.52
N PRO A 28 2.96 -8.15 -10.37
CA PRO A 28 1.63 -7.87 -9.81
C PRO A 28 1.39 -6.37 -9.50
N TYR A 29 2.39 -5.66 -8.97
CA TYR A 29 2.32 -4.22 -8.69
C TYR A 29 2.31 -3.38 -9.96
N PHE A 30 3.21 -3.70 -10.89
CA PHE A 30 3.21 -3.14 -12.24
C PHE A 30 1.84 -3.31 -12.89
N LYS A 31 1.30 -4.53 -12.89
CA LYS A 31 0.02 -4.88 -13.48
C LYS A 31 -1.11 -4.02 -12.92
N ASN A 32 -1.23 -3.96 -11.60
CA ASN A 32 -2.31 -3.22 -10.95
C ASN A 32 -2.24 -1.73 -11.29
N SER A 33 -1.06 -1.12 -11.23
CA SER A 33 -0.89 0.31 -11.51
C SER A 33 -1.18 0.66 -12.98
N VAL A 34 -0.75 -0.17 -13.94
CA VAL A 34 -1.03 0.02 -15.37
C VAL A 34 -2.51 -0.11 -15.67
N VAL A 35 -3.18 -1.14 -15.12
CA VAL A 35 -4.62 -1.35 -15.32
C VAL A 35 -5.41 -0.15 -14.81
N MET A 36 -5.06 0.40 -13.64
CA MET A 36 -5.70 1.59 -13.08
C MET A 36 -5.49 2.83 -13.95
N ALA A 37 -4.25 3.07 -14.42
CA ALA A 37 -3.96 4.19 -15.30
C ALA A 37 -4.69 4.09 -16.65
N LEU A 38 -4.80 2.90 -17.22
CA LEU A 38 -5.53 2.66 -18.47
C LEU A 38 -7.04 2.83 -18.30
N ALA A 39 -7.60 2.37 -17.19
CA ALA A 39 -9.00 2.61 -16.85
C ALA A 39 -9.29 4.12 -16.76
N ALA A 40 -8.44 4.87 -16.06
CA ALA A 40 -8.55 6.33 -15.97
C ALA A 40 -8.33 7.04 -17.33
N ALA A 41 -7.57 6.44 -18.25
CA ALA A 41 -7.40 6.93 -19.62
C ALA A 41 -8.55 6.53 -20.56
N GLY A 42 -9.51 5.73 -20.09
CA GLY A 42 -10.55 5.13 -20.93
C GLY A 42 -10.01 4.12 -21.95
N ALA A 43 -8.79 3.62 -21.77
CA ALA A 43 -8.06 2.80 -22.74
C ALA A 43 -7.88 1.35 -22.28
N LEU A 44 -8.65 0.91 -21.28
CA LEU A 44 -8.57 -0.46 -20.74
C LEU A 44 -8.93 -1.53 -21.79
N GLY A 45 -9.83 -1.21 -22.72
CA GLY A 45 -10.28 -2.13 -23.76
C GLY A 45 -9.18 -2.67 -24.67
N PHE A 46 -8.02 -2.00 -24.71
CA PHE A 46 -6.85 -2.46 -25.45
C PHE A 46 -6.10 -3.62 -24.76
N LEU A 47 -6.31 -3.85 -23.45
CA LEU A 47 -5.68 -4.95 -22.71
C LEU A 47 -6.48 -6.24 -22.70
N ASP A 48 -7.77 -6.19 -22.97
CA ASP A 48 -8.67 -7.35 -22.96
C ASP A 48 -9.31 -7.63 -24.34
N ASN A 49 -8.87 -6.91 -25.38
CA ASN A 49 -9.42 -6.96 -26.74
C ASN A 49 -10.91 -6.62 -26.83
N THR A 50 -11.45 -5.84 -25.89
CA THR A 50 -12.83 -5.35 -25.97
C THR A 50 -12.95 -4.03 -26.72
N GLU A 51 -11.84 -3.32 -26.98
CA GLU A 51 -11.84 -2.13 -27.81
C GLU A 51 -12.15 -2.50 -29.27
N ALA A 52 -13.22 -1.92 -29.82
CA ALA A 52 -13.57 -2.10 -31.23
C ALA A 52 -12.51 -1.45 -32.12
N VAL A 53 -11.98 -2.22 -33.08
CA VAL A 53 -11.06 -1.69 -34.09
C VAL A 53 -11.85 -0.73 -34.99
N VAL A 54 -11.40 0.52 -35.06
CA VAL A 54 -11.99 1.55 -35.92
C VAL A 54 -11.11 1.74 -37.15
N ALA A 55 -11.69 1.52 -38.34
CA ALA A 55 -11.02 1.78 -39.60
C ALA A 55 -10.90 3.29 -39.86
N VAL A 56 -9.94 3.68 -40.71
CA VAL A 56 -9.83 5.07 -41.17
C VAL A 56 -11.08 5.41 -41.99
N PRO A 57 -11.84 6.46 -41.64
CA PRO A 57 -12.99 6.89 -42.43
C PRO A 57 -12.57 7.41 -43.81
N ALA A 58 -13.43 7.24 -44.81
CA ALA A 58 -13.26 7.87 -46.11
C ALA A 58 -13.47 9.40 -46.02
N GLU A 59 -12.94 10.15 -46.98
CA GLU A 59 -13.15 11.61 -47.05
C GLU A 59 -14.64 11.99 -47.17
N THR A 60 -15.45 11.08 -47.71
CA THR A 60 -16.90 11.24 -47.87
C THR A 60 -17.71 10.87 -46.62
N ASP A 61 -17.07 10.31 -45.59
CA ASP A 61 -17.77 9.88 -44.38
C ASP A 61 -18.12 11.08 -43.48
N SER A 62 -19.17 10.90 -42.67
CA SER A 62 -19.64 11.95 -41.75
C SER A 62 -18.57 12.35 -40.72
N ASP A 63 -18.63 13.60 -40.25
CA ASP A 63 -17.78 14.12 -39.16
C ASP A 63 -17.80 13.25 -37.90
N ILE A 64 -18.92 12.58 -37.62
CA ILE A 64 -19.06 11.69 -36.46
C ILE A 64 -18.11 10.49 -36.58
N GLN A 65 -17.95 9.91 -37.78
CA GLN A 65 -17.03 8.79 -38.01
C GLN A 65 -15.58 9.23 -37.81
N TRP A 66 -15.23 10.43 -38.29
CA TRP A 66 -13.94 11.05 -38.04
C TRP A 66 -13.68 11.29 -36.54
N GLN A 67 -14.67 11.78 -35.80
CA GLN A 67 -14.55 11.97 -34.35
C GLN A 67 -14.33 10.63 -33.61
N ILE A 68 -15.04 9.57 -34.00
CA ILE A 68 -14.86 8.23 -33.42
C ILE A 68 -13.44 7.71 -33.69
N TYR A 69 -12.96 7.82 -34.94
CA TYR A 69 -11.61 7.42 -35.32
C TYR A 69 -10.53 8.19 -34.56
N GLN A 70 -10.64 9.52 -34.47
CA GLN A 70 -9.70 10.35 -33.71
C GLN A 70 -9.69 9.99 -32.22
N SER A 71 -10.87 9.71 -31.66
CA SER A 71 -11.01 9.26 -30.27
C SER A 71 -10.31 7.91 -30.04
N TYR A 72 -10.48 6.96 -30.96
CA TYR A 72 -9.80 5.66 -30.94
C TYR A 72 -8.28 5.80 -31.02
N ILE A 73 -7.74 6.54 -32.01
CA ILE A 73 -6.29 6.75 -32.16
C ILE A 73 -5.70 7.44 -30.92
N LYS A 74 -6.42 8.41 -30.34
CA LYS A 74 -6.01 9.11 -29.12
C LYS A 74 -5.90 8.15 -27.94
N ARG A 75 -6.90 7.30 -27.69
CA ARG A 75 -6.84 6.29 -26.62
C ARG A 75 -5.75 5.25 -26.86
N LYS A 76 -5.55 4.84 -28.11
CA LYS A 76 -4.43 3.95 -28.49
C LYS A 76 -3.08 4.56 -28.12
N GLY A 77 -2.88 5.85 -28.43
CA GLY A 77 -1.69 6.60 -28.04
C GLY A 77 -1.51 6.69 -26.52
N TYR A 78 -2.60 6.85 -25.76
CA TYR A 78 -2.56 6.83 -24.29
C TYR A 78 -2.09 5.48 -23.74
N ALA A 79 -2.62 4.39 -24.27
CA ALA A 79 -2.22 3.06 -23.85
C ALA A 79 -0.73 2.78 -24.11
N ILE A 80 -0.24 3.15 -25.30
CA ILE A 80 1.20 3.04 -25.64
C ILE A 80 2.05 3.90 -24.70
N SER A 81 1.63 5.13 -24.43
CA SER A 81 2.35 6.05 -23.55
C SER A 81 2.46 5.51 -22.12
N ILE A 82 1.36 5.00 -21.56
CA ILE A 82 1.33 4.39 -20.22
C ILE A 82 2.30 3.21 -20.16
N LEU A 83 2.18 2.24 -21.08
CA LEU A 83 3.05 1.07 -21.11
C LEU A 83 4.53 1.45 -21.26
N ASN A 84 4.85 2.34 -22.21
CA ASN A 84 6.23 2.70 -22.52
C ASN A 84 6.93 3.47 -21.39
N SER A 85 6.17 4.21 -20.57
CA SER A 85 6.71 4.98 -19.44
C SER A 85 7.17 4.12 -18.27
N ALA A 86 6.60 2.92 -18.13
CA ALA A 86 6.75 2.07 -16.96
C ALA A 86 7.61 0.82 -17.22
N ILE A 87 8.40 0.81 -18.30
CA ILE A 87 9.27 -0.31 -18.67
C ILE A 87 10.69 0.16 -19.01
N ASN A 88 11.66 -0.70 -18.76
CA ASN A 88 13.07 -0.48 -19.10
C ASN A 88 13.39 -0.82 -20.57
N HIS A 89 14.63 -0.59 -20.98
CA HIS A 89 15.07 -0.80 -22.36
C HIS A 89 14.97 -2.26 -22.84
N ILE A 90 15.16 -3.25 -21.96
CA ILE A 90 15.06 -4.68 -22.30
C ILE A 90 13.60 -5.05 -22.60
N GLN A 91 12.69 -4.67 -21.70
CA GLN A 91 11.25 -4.90 -21.86
C GLN A 91 10.71 -4.14 -23.07
N ARG A 92 11.18 -2.90 -23.29
CA ARG A 92 10.82 -2.10 -24.46
C ARG A 92 11.24 -2.77 -25.76
N ALA A 93 12.47 -3.28 -25.84
CA ALA A 93 12.94 -4.02 -27.01
C ALA A 93 12.08 -5.26 -27.29
N ALA A 94 11.62 -5.96 -26.25
CA ALA A 94 10.79 -7.15 -26.40
C ALA A 94 9.38 -6.89 -26.95
N ILE A 95 8.86 -5.66 -26.84
CA ILE A 95 7.53 -5.30 -27.32
C ILE A 95 7.53 -4.31 -28.49
N PHE A 96 8.71 -3.86 -28.94
CA PHE A 96 8.85 -2.78 -29.91
C PHE A 96 8.08 -3.04 -31.21
N GLU A 97 8.28 -4.20 -31.83
CA GLU A 97 7.58 -4.59 -33.07
C GLU A 97 6.06 -4.68 -32.88
N LEU A 98 5.61 -5.10 -31.70
CA LEU A 98 4.18 -5.17 -31.37
C LEU A 98 3.57 -3.78 -31.24
N ILE A 99 4.31 -2.82 -30.67
CA ILE A 99 3.90 -1.42 -30.59
C ILE A 99 3.86 -0.77 -31.98
N ILE A 100 4.81 -1.06 -32.87
CA ILE A 100 4.78 -0.61 -34.28
C ILE A 100 3.54 -1.16 -34.99
N ALA A 101 3.26 -2.45 -34.83
CA ALA A 101 2.05 -3.08 -35.36
C ALA A 101 0.76 -2.56 -34.68
N GLY A 102 0.90 -1.81 -33.59
CA GLY A 102 -0.22 -1.28 -32.81
C GLY A 102 -1.00 -2.35 -32.06
N ASP A 103 -0.37 -3.50 -31.78
CA ASP A 103 -0.90 -4.64 -31.03
C ASP A 103 -0.57 -4.50 -29.54
N ILE A 104 -1.35 -3.65 -28.87
CA ILE A 104 -1.19 -3.34 -27.44
C ILE A 104 -1.45 -4.60 -26.59
N LYS A 105 -2.40 -5.45 -27.00
CA LYS A 105 -2.73 -6.67 -26.28
C LYS A 105 -1.55 -7.63 -26.25
N ARG A 106 -0.96 -7.93 -27.41
CA ARG A 106 0.22 -8.82 -27.44
C ARG A 106 1.40 -8.19 -26.73
N SER A 107 1.56 -6.86 -26.79
CA SER A 107 2.59 -6.15 -26.02
C SER A 107 2.41 -6.41 -24.52
N TRP A 108 1.17 -6.30 -24.02
CA TRP A 108 0.82 -6.58 -22.63
C TRP A 108 1.06 -8.05 -22.25
N ASP A 109 0.63 -8.99 -23.08
CA ASP A 109 0.85 -10.42 -22.86
C ASP A 109 2.33 -10.76 -22.79
N LYS A 110 3.15 -10.13 -23.65
CA LYS A 110 4.60 -10.30 -23.65
C LYS A 110 5.23 -9.81 -22.34
N LEU A 111 4.76 -8.70 -21.78
CA LEU A 111 5.20 -8.24 -20.46
C LEU A 111 4.73 -9.20 -19.36
N ALA A 112 3.52 -9.75 -19.48
CA ALA A 112 3.00 -10.75 -18.55
C ALA A 112 3.80 -12.06 -18.58
N GLU A 113 4.37 -12.46 -19.70
CA GLU A 113 5.28 -13.61 -19.81
C GLU A 113 6.54 -13.45 -18.96
N MET A 114 6.98 -12.22 -18.70
CA MET A 114 8.17 -11.92 -17.90
C MET A 114 7.91 -11.96 -16.38
N ASP A 115 6.69 -12.27 -15.95
CA ASP A 115 6.34 -12.43 -14.54
C ASP A 115 7.09 -13.59 -13.89
N GLN A 116 8.01 -13.26 -12.96
CA GLN A 116 8.78 -14.27 -12.26
C GLN A 116 7.95 -15.20 -11.36
N ALA A 117 6.72 -14.81 -10.99
CA ALA A 117 5.81 -15.71 -10.25
C ALA A 117 5.38 -16.94 -11.07
N LYS A 118 5.66 -16.97 -12.39
CA LYS A 118 5.53 -18.16 -13.24
C LYS A 118 6.68 -19.15 -13.07
N HIS A 119 7.81 -18.75 -12.49
CA HIS A 119 8.97 -19.61 -12.29
C HIS A 119 8.94 -20.32 -10.92
N PRO A 120 8.94 -21.67 -10.87
CA PRO A 120 8.85 -22.41 -9.60
C PRO A 120 9.95 -22.09 -8.59
N LEU A 121 11.18 -21.83 -9.05
CA LEU A 121 12.29 -21.48 -8.16
C LEU A 121 12.10 -20.12 -7.49
N PHE A 122 11.59 -19.13 -8.22
CA PHE A 122 11.26 -17.82 -7.65
C PHE A 122 10.18 -17.96 -6.58
N VAL A 123 9.09 -18.66 -6.90
CA VAL A 123 7.98 -18.92 -5.95
C VAL A 123 8.49 -19.65 -4.71
N ALA A 124 9.29 -20.69 -4.86
CA ALA A 124 9.88 -21.42 -3.73
C ALA A 124 10.78 -20.52 -2.86
N ASN A 125 11.54 -19.62 -3.48
CA ASN A 125 12.37 -18.66 -2.76
C ASN A 125 11.54 -17.64 -1.98
N VAL A 126 10.51 -17.05 -2.60
CA VAL A 126 9.59 -16.12 -1.94
C VAL A 126 8.88 -16.80 -0.77
N ARG A 127 8.33 -18.00 -0.98
CA ARG A 127 7.67 -18.78 0.08
C ARG A 127 8.62 -19.12 1.23
N ARG A 128 9.87 -19.48 0.92
CA ARG A 128 10.90 -19.71 1.95
C ARG A 128 11.17 -18.45 2.77
N SER A 129 11.29 -17.30 2.13
CA SER A 129 11.48 -16.02 2.82
C SER A 129 10.27 -15.68 3.69
N PHE A 130 9.05 -15.82 3.16
CA PHE A 130 7.80 -15.61 3.89
C PHE A 130 7.72 -16.44 5.18
N HIS A 131 8.01 -17.74 5.14
CA HIS A 131 7.99 -18.58 6.36
C HIS A 131 9.16 -18.30 7.32
N ARG A 132 10.27 -17.76 6.84
CA ARG A 132 11.44 -17.41 7.65
C ARG A 132 11.34 -16.03 8.28
N GLU A 133 10.44 -15.18 7.80
CA GLU A 133 10.24 -13.84 8.32
C GLU A 133 9.89 -13.88 9.81
N THR A 134 10.38 -12.90 10.56
CA THR A 134 10.21 -12.82 12.02
C THR A 134 9.77 -11.44 12.45
N PHE A 135 8.83 -11.38 13.38
CA PHE A 135 8.42 -10.13 13.99
C PHE A 135 9.34 -9.80 15.18
N ASP A 136 9.95 -8.62 15.14
CA ASP A 136 10.68 -8.06 16.27
C ASP A 136 9.99 -6.75 16.70
N PRO A 137 9.25 -6.76 17.83
CA PRO A 137 8.49 -5.60 18.28
C PRO A 137 9.38 -4.40 18.66
N ASN A 138 10.69 -4.59 18.83
CA ASN A 138 11.64 -3.50 19.11
C ASN A 138 12.17 -2.84 17.83
N LYS A 139 12.04 -3.50 16.67
CA LYS A 139 12.56 -3.00 15.39
C LYS A 139 11.47 -2.50 14.44
N GLN A 140 10.26 -3.02 14.57
CA GLN A 140 9.16 -2.66 13.68
C GLN A 140 7.80 -2.75 14.37
N THR A 141 6.86 -1.97 13.85
CA THR A 141 5.45 -2.06 14.24
C THR A 141 4.80 -3.31 13.63
N ILE A 142 3.66 -3.72 14.19
CA ILE A 142 2.88 -4.82 13.63
C ILE A 142 2.35 -4.51 12.22
N ARG A 143 2.09 -3.23 11.93
CA ARG A 143 1.71 -2.77 10.59
C ARG A 143 2.83 -3.03 9.59
N GLN A 144 4.05 -2.55 9.89
CA GLN A 144 5.22 -2.78 9.04
C GLN A 144 5.50 -4.27 8.81
N PHE A 145 5.37 -5.10 9.86
CA PHE A 145 5.51 -6.55 9.70
C PHE A 145 4.44 -7.16 8.79
N THR A 146 3.19 -6.73 8.97
CA THR A 146 2.08 -7.18 8.12
C THR A 146 2.29 -6.77 6.67
N ASP A 147 2.76 -5.55 6.42
CA ASP A 147 3.06 -5.05 5.07
C ASP A 147 4.15 -5.90 4.39
N ILE A 148 5.16 -6.36 5.14
CA ILE A 148 6.18 -7.29 4.62
C ILE A 148 5.55 -8.63 4.22
N LEU A 149 4.67 -9.20 5.05
CA LEU A 149 4.01 -10.47 4.74
C LEU A 149 3.06 -10.34 3.53
N LEU A 150 2.31 -9.24 3.45
CA LEU A 150 1.44 -8.93 2.31
C LEU A 150 2.25 -8.75 1.03
N ASN A 151 3.44 -8.14 1.10
CA ASN A 151 4.32 -8.03 -0.04
C ASN A 151 4.71 -9.41 -0.60
N TYR A 152 5.10 -10.36 0.26
CA TYR A 152 5.36 -11.73 -0.19
C TYR A 152 4.14 -12.37 -0.86
N GLN A 153 2.94 -12.17 -0.30
CA GLN A 153 1.69 -12.67 -0.89
C GLN A 153 1.46 -12.07 -2.28
N ILE A 154 1.63 -10.75 -2.43
CA ILE A 154 1.43 -10.05 -3.69
C ILE A 154 2.44 -10.55 -4.74
N MET A 155 3.72 -10.68 -4.38
CA MET A 155 4.79 -11.14 -5.27
C MET A 155 4.52 -12.50 -5.92
N VAL A 156 3.73 -13.39 -5.29
CA VAL A 156 3.36 -14.71 -5.85
C VAL A 156 1.86 -14.85 -6.12
N SER A 157 1.12 -13.74 -6.16
CA SER A 157 -0.35 -13.73 -6.30
C SER A 157 -0.86 -14.34 -7.62
N THR A 158 -0.04 -14.29 -8.68
CA THR A 158 -0.35 -14.89 -9.99
C THR A 158 0.06 -16.37 -10.08
N SER A 159 0.73 -16.91 -9.05
CA SER A 159 1.18 -18.30 -9.01
C SER A 159 0.10 -19.25 -8.51
N LYS A 160 0.10 -20.49 -9.02
CA LYS A 160 -0.75 -21.58 -8.49
C LYS A 160 -0.43 -21.92 -7.02
N SER A 161 0.79 -21.61 -6.57
CA SER A 161 1.23 -21.82 -5.18
C SER A 161 1.35 -20.49 -4.42
N GLY A 162 0.50 -19.51 -4.77
CA GLY A 162 0.39 -18.24 -4.07
C GLY A 162 0.09 -18.40 -2.58
N ILE A 163 0.43 -17.39 -1.79
CA ILE A 163 0.15 -17.37 -0.35
C ILE A 163 -1.31 -16.97 -0.17
N THR A 164 -2.07 -17.78 0.56
CA THR A 164 -3.49 -17.49 0.84
C THR A 164 -3.65 -16.61 2.08
N ASP A 165 -4.79 -15.95 2.22
CA ASP A 165 -5.10 -15.15 3.42
C ASP A 165 -5.09 -15.99 4.68
N THR A 166 -5.53 -17.26 4.59
CA THR A 166 -5.50 -18.20 5.72
C THR A 166 -4.08 -18.53 6.11
N GLU A 167 -3.20 -18.76 5.13
CA GLU A 167 -1.77 -19.00 5.37
C GLU A 167 -1.07 -17.76 5.96
N LEU A 168 -1.32 -16.57 5.39
CA LEU A 168 -0.79 -15.31 5.90
C LEU A 168 -1.24 -15.06 7.33
N ARG A 169 -2.53 -15.24 7.63
CA ARG A 169 -3.06 -15.14 8.99
C ARG A 169 -2.34 -16.09 9.94
N SER A 170 -2.18 -17.35 9.55
CA SER A 170 -1.51 -18.36 10.36
C SER A 170 -0.06 -17.98 10.65
N VAL A 171 0.71 -17.57 9.64
CA VAL A 171 2.10 -17.15 9.81
C VAL A 171 2.18 -15.88 10.66
N LEU A 172 1.36 -14.87 10.38
CA LEU A 172 1.29 -13.64 11.17
C LEU A 172 1.14 -13.96 12.66
N LEU A 173 0.14 -14.75 13.04
CA LEU A 173 -0.13 -15.15 14.41
C LEU A 173 0.97 -16.05 15.02
N GLN A 174 1.55 -16.95 14.23
CA GLN A 174 2.65 -17.82 14.68
C GLN A 174 3.91 -17.03 15.03
N LYS A 175 4.17 -15.91 14.32
CA LYS A 175 5.38 -15.10 14.50
C LYS A 175 5.28 -14.06 15.60
N LEU A 176 4.11 -13.88 16.21
CA LEU A 176 3.94 -12.98 17.34
C LEU A 176 4.61 -13.54 18.61
N PRO A 177 5.13 -12.68 19.50
CA PRO A 177 5.64 -13.10 20.79
C PRO A 177 4.58 -13.85 21.61
N GLU A 178 5.01 -14.89 22.32
CA GLU A 178 4.16 -15.64 23.24
C GLU A 178 4.00 -14.94 24.59
N THR A 179 4.05 -13.61 24.65
CA THR A 179 4.01 -12.84 25.91
C THR A 179 3.11 -11.61 25.82
N GLY A 180 2.63 -11.14 26.97
CA GLY A 180 1.87 -9.90 27.09
C GLY A 180 0.64 -9.82 26.17
N ILE A 181 0.45 -8.66 25.54
CA ILE A 181 -0.70 -8.41 24.64
C ILE A 181 -0.71 -9.32 23.42
N TRP A 182 0.45 -9.83 22.99
CA TRP A 182 0.59 -10.61 21.77
C TRP A 182 -0.02 -11.99 21.94
N ARG A 183 0.24 -12.64 23.09
CA ARG A 183 -0.42 -13.90 23.46
C ARG A 183 -1.93 -13.74 23.53
N SER A 184 -2.43 -12.71 24.24
CA SER A 184 -3.86 -12.49 24.38
C SER A 184 -4.55 -12.18 23.06
N SER A 185 -3.93 -11.35 22.21
CA SER A 185 -4.49 -10.99 20.89
C SER A 185 -4.48 -12.17 19.93
N LYS A 186 -3.44 -13.02 20.00
CA LYS A 186 -3.34 -14.26 19.24
C LYS A 186 -4.47 -15.22 19.61
N ASN A 187 -4.65 -15.51 20.90
CA ASN A 187 -5.72 -16.39 21.36
C ASN A 187 -7.08 -15.85 20.96
N PHE A 188 -7.34 -14.56 21.18
CA PHE A 188 -8.57 -13.93 20.76
C PHE A 188 -8.84 -14.10 19.26
N ALA A 189 -7.84 -13.87 18.40
CA ALA A 189 -7.99 -14.01 16.96
C ALA A 189 -8.27 -15.45 16.51
N VAL A 190 -7.67 -16.44 17.19
CA VAL A 190 -7.88 -17.86 16.93
C VAL A 190 -9.27 -18.29 17.41
N ASP A 191 -9.62 -17.99 18.66
CA ASP A 191 -10.86 -18.42 19.30
C ASP A 191 -12.11 -17.83 18.62
N ASN A 192 -11.99 -16.62 18.04
CA ASN A 192 -13.07 -15.95 17.33
C ASN A 192 -12.99 -16.14 15.81
N GLU A 193 -12.11 -17.00 15.32
CA GLU A 193 -11.95 -17.33 13.89
C GLU A 193 -11.88 -16.08 12.98
N LEU A 194 -11.12 -15.07 13.40
CA LEU A 194 -11.08 -13.80 12.68
C LEU A 194 -10.54 -13.99 11.26
N SER A 195 -11.13 -13.26 10.29
CA SER A 195 -10.54 -13.13 8.95
C SER A 195 -9.16 -12.46 9.02
N LEU A 196 -8.38 -12.53 7.94
CA LEU A 196 -7.07 -11.86 7.90
C LEU A 196 -7.20 -10.36 8.18
N GLU A 197 -8.13 -9.68 7.51
CA GLU A 197 -8.39 -8.24 7.70
C GLU A 197 -8.73 -7.92 9.17
N LYS A 198 -9.68 -8.65 9.76
CA LYS A 198 -10.08 -8.46 11.16
C LYS A 198 -8.95 -8.74 12.13
N THR A 199 -8.12 -9.76 11.83
CA THR A 199 -6.92 -10.08 12.61
C THR A 199 -5.93 -8.93 12.59
N ILE A 200 -5.61 -8.40 11.41
CA ILE A 200 -4.69 -7.25 11.26
C ILE A 200 -5.23 -6.05 12.03
N GLN A 201 -6.50 -5.71 11.85
CA GLN A 201 -7.13 -4.58 12.54
C GLN A 201 -7.07 -4.74 14.06
N HIS A 202 -7.41 -5.92 14.57
CA HIS A 202 -7.35 -6.22 16.00
C HIS A 202 -5.92 -6.06 16.54
N LEU A 203 -4.92 -6.64 15.86
CA LEU A 203 -3.52 -6.56 16.28
C LEU A 203 -2.99 -5.12 16.29
N VAL A 204 -3.38 -4.30 15.32
CA VAL A 204 -3.02 -2.87 15.28
C VAL A 204 -3.61 -2.13 16.48
N ILE A 205 -4.90 -2.33 16.78
CA ILE A 205 -5.57 -1.69 17.93
C ILE A 205 -4.93 -2.12 19.26
N SER A 206 -4.68 -3.42 19.43
CA SER A 206 -4.03 -3.97 20.62
C SER A 206 -2.63 -3.40 20.82
N ALA A 207 -1.85 -3.26 19.75
CA ALA A 207 -0.52 -2.66 19.79
C ALA A 207 -0.55 -1.18 20.17
N SER A 208 -1.49 -0.40 19.62
CA SER A 208 -1.66 1.02 19.96
C SER A 208 -2.04 1.24 21.43
N SER A 209 -2.75 0.28 22.05
CA SER A 209 -3.14 0.36 23.46
C SER A 209 -1.96 0.24 24.44
N LEU A 210 -0.80 -0.28 24.01
CA LEU A 210 0.43 -0.27 24.82
C LEU A 210 1.02 1.14 24.95
N ILE A 211 1.00 1.91 23.87
CA ILE A 211 1.58 3.26 23.81
C ILE A 211 0.82 4.19 24.77
N LEU A 212 -0.50 4.04 24.85
CA LEU A 212 -1.32 4.86 25.74
C LEU A 212 -1.03 4.58 27.23
N LYS A 213 -0.80 3.30 27.60
CA LYS A 213 -0.53 2.90 28.98
C LYS A 213 0.87 3.28 29.47
N SER A 214 1.88 3.35 28.59
CA SER A 214 3.21 3.80 28.99
C SER A 214 3.27 5.30 29.26
N ILE A 215 2.43 6.10 28.59
CA ILE A 215 2.38 7.55 28.81
C ILE A 215 1.71 7.88 30.15
N THR A 216 0.71 7.11 30.58
CA THR A 216 0.04 7.30 31.89
C THR A 216 0.86 6.81 33.08
N ASN A 217 1.79 5.86 32.88
CA ASN A 217 2.58 5.28 33.97
C ASN A 217 3.83 6.11 34.35
N ASN A 218 4.14 7.19 33.62
CA ASN A 218 5.23 8.12 33.95
C ASN A 218 4.79 9.33 34.80
N GLY A 219 3.55 9.31 35.31
CA GLY A 219 2.96 10.43 36.06
C GLY A 219 2.71 10.17 37.55
N GLY A 220 3.54 9.37 38.24
CA GLY A 220 3.27 9.05 39.64
C GLY A 220 4.47 8.63 40.48
N ALA A 221 5.11 9.62 41.11
CA ALA A 221 5.93 9.63 42.35
C ALA A 221 6.83 10.89 42.26
N VAL A 222 6.92 11.87 43.16
CA VAL A 222 6.80 12.01 44.64
C VAL A 222 6.52 13.52 44.86
N ASP A 223 5.57 13.98 45.69
CA ASP A 223 5.84 14.40 47.06
C ASP A 223 4.55 14.45 47.89
N THR A 224 4.42 13.51 48.82
CA THR A 224 3.75 13.73 50.10
C THR A 224 4.69 14.51 51.00
N ILE A 225 4.33 15.75 51.35
CA ILE A 225 4.82 16.42 52.56
C ILE A 225 3.62 16.74 53.45
N ASP A 226 3.88 16.60 54.74
CA ASP A 226 3.02 16.29 55.87
C ASP A 226 1.90 17.29 56.26
N LYS A 227 0.98 16.69 57.03
CA LYS A 227 -0.14 17.30 57.78
C LYS A 227 0.30 18.21 58.95
N LYS A 228 -0.67 19.05 59.35
CA LYS A 228 -0.94 19.75 60.65
C LYS A 228 -0.40 21.19 60.71
N ASN A 229 -1.12 22.22 61.18
CA ASN A 229 -2.29 22.30 62.07
C ASN A 229 -2.96 23.70 61.96
N ASN A 230 -4.29 23.73 62.14
CA ASN A 230 -5.14 24.75 62.80
C ASN A 230 -4.74 26.24 62.82
N ASN A 231 -5.61 27.13 62.31
CA ASN A 231 -6.53 27.93 63.14
C ASN A 231 -7.49 28.79 62.30
N ARG A 232 -8.65 29.04 62.92
CA ARG A 232 -9.81 29.77 62.42
C ARG A 232 -9.69 31.30 62.60
N ASP A 233 -10.56 31.97 61.87
CA ASP A 233 -11.30 33.22 62.16
C ASP A 233 -10.66 34.59 61.85
N ASP A 234 -11.53 35.39 61.22
CA ASP A 234 -11.58 36.84 61.02
C ASP A 234 -10.48 37.48 60.16
N GLN A 235 -10.75 38.35 59.18
CA GLN A 235 -11.67 39.48 59.23
C GLN A 235 -11.90 40.07 57.81
N ILE A 236 -13.09 40.63 57.61
CA ILE A 236 -13.56 41.38 56.43
C ILE A 236 -13.00 42.81 56.45
N ASP A 237 -12.62 43.35 55.29
CA ASP A 237 -12.79 44.75 54.84
C ASP A 237 -12.01 44.96 53.52
N ARG A 238 -12.28 45.86 52.57
CA ARG A 238 -13.43 46.60 52.00
C ARG A 238 -12.78 47.62 51.02
N PHE A 239 -13.54 48.10 50.03
CA PHE A 239 -13.24 49.19 49.06
C PHE A 239 -12.23 48.87 47.95
N ASP A 240 -12.56 48.83 46.65
CA ASP A 240 -13.36 49.66 45.73
C ASP A 240 -12.71 51.00 45.33
N GLY A 241 -12.66 51.21 44.01
CA GLY A 241 -12.50 52.53 43.37
C GLY A 241 -11.10 52.88 42.82
N GLY A 242 -11.04 53.15 41.51
CA GLY A 242 -10.21 54.26 41.03
C GLY A 242 -9.36 54.04 39.78
N SER A 243 -9.97 54.32 38.63
CA SER A 243 -9.38 54.51 37.30
C SER A 243 -8.16 55.46 37.17
N ARG A 244 -7.35 55.17 36.13
CA ARG A 244 -6.61 56.09 35.22
C ARG A 244 -5.38 56.82 35.82
N LYS A 245 -4.25 57.02 35.14
CA LYS A 245 -3.98 57.37 33.72
C LYS A 245 -2.45 57.44 33.48
N LYS A 246 -2.05 57.16 32.22
CA LYS A 246 -0.94 57.77 31.43
C LYS A 246 0.50 57.74 32.00
N SER A 247 1.44 57.05 31.32
CA SER A 247 2.18 57.48 30.11
C SER A 247 3.56 57.98 30.52
N ILE A 248 4.62 57.55 29.86
CA ILE A 248 5.65 58.39 29.25
C ILE A 248 6.51 57.48 28.36
N ILE A 249 6.83 58.05 27.21
CA ILE A 249 7.71 57.60 26.13
C ILE A 249 9.13 57.36 26.65
#